data_AF-A0A9P6HRN2-F1
#
_entry.id   AF-A0A9P6HRN2-F1
#
_cell.length_a   1.000
_cell.length_b   1.000
_cell.length_c   1.000
_cell.angle_alpha   90.00
_cell.angle_beta   90.00
_cell.angle_gamma   90.00
#
_symmetry.space_group_name_H-M   'P 1'
#
loop_
_entity.id
_entity.type
_entity.pdbx_description
1 polymer ?
#
loop_
_entity_poly.entity_id
_entity_poly.type
_entity_poly.pdbx_seq_one_letter_code
_entity_poly.pdbx_strand_id
1 'polypeptide(L)'
;MDCFTVIEDAHFLQDHFLQDQCLEDTDGNARRMQARFKRVSGLGHSSHGPRYGRPCYRFGPPTVLFNDALALLKYDLEHLDKFTPTQEKLSHAFSLIAIAVEDYSSEATSFKSLRAPLRALLEAWDLGLDKSAEQDGLWLEWHFAYLIVWMKSEPGLEGDTFLQSLQVYGNVVKQTPKFITRTNFPVVLLTMAGNTLMVSTAIYTDAVYVDKLLSIDLHLGSHGPDKVLRVARVFAAINKCTDTLRIQQSRLDTLQNMQPDVMYPSPTADPPEAEIPRLEFICKLDRRSGTPLATVDEANEQHAIYLARRQTNTTGDTSGDVVLVKFTPWYNEEAHRLLADHDPPLAPALFSCNRVIGDMYMVVMEYKSDASPLHLFFSPFTPPCPLKVEVVRKSLKKALELLHGQGLVFGDLQPPNILHSHEGDRVFLVDFDWVGKDGKDRYSPCLSLEMRTDVSRWQIMEKAHDIKSLEGDMEWLEKAPRV
;
A
#
# COMPACT_ATOMS: atom_id res chain seq x y z
N MET A 1 -42.53 -23.54 0.09
CA MET A 1 -41.45 -23.95 1.02
C MET A 1 -40.13 -23.76 0.27
N ASP A 2 -39.79 -22.54 -0.17
CA ASP A 2 -39.39 -21.33 0.58
C ASP A 2 -38.09 -21.60 1.37
N CYS A 3 -36.98 -20.87 1.21
CA CYS A 3 -36.86 -19.44 0.94
C CYS A 3 -35.73 -19.10 -0.06
N PHE A 4 -36.09 -18.33 -1.09
CA PHE A 4 -35.23 -17.32 -1.69
C PHE A 4 -35.05 -16.17 -0.69
N THR A 5 -33.85 -15.65 -0.51
CA THR A 5 -33.64 -14.30 0.04
C THR A 5 -32.93 -13.48 -1.01
N VAL A 6 -33.75 -12.71 -1.72
CA VAL A 6 -33.36 -11.62 -2.59
C VAL A 6 -32.74 -10.54 -1.69
N ILE A 7 -31.47 -10.21 -1.91
CA ILE A 7 -30.94 -8.92 -1.48
C ILE A 7 -31.12 -8.00 -2.69
N GLU A 8 -32.16 -7.17 -2.62
CA GLU A 8 -32.38 -6.07 -3.55
C GLU A 8 -31.33 -4.99 -3.26
N ASP A 9 -30.34 -4.84 -4.15
CA ASP A 9 -29.53 -3.62 -4.24
C ASP A 9 -29.69 -3.04 -5.65
N ALA A 10 -30.83 -2.39 -5.87
CA ALA A 10 -31.08 -1.52 -7.00
C ALA A 10 -30.60 -0.10 -6.66
N HIS A 11 -29.31 0.20 -6.87
CA HIS A 11 -28.76 1.57 -6.82
C HIS A 11 -27.73 1.82 -7.95
N PHE A 12 -27.97 1.30 -9.15
CA PHE A 12 -27.06 1.48 -10.31
C PHE A 12 -27.49 2.60 -11.28
N LEU A 13 -28.31 3.56 -10.83
CA LEU A 13 -28.80 4.67 -11.67
C LEU A 13 -28.58 6.05 -11.03
N GLN A 14 -27.45 6.24 -10.36
CA GLN A 14 -27.02 7.55 -9.85
C GLN A 14 -25.57 7.91 -10.22
N ASP A 15 -24.97 7.28 -11.23
CA ASP A 15 -23.53 7.40 -11.49
C ASP A 15 -23.07 8.77 -12.03
N HIS A 16 -23.94 9.54 -12.70
CA HIS A 16 -23.61 10.94 -13.02
C HIS A 16 -23.82 11.90 -11.85
N PHE A 17 -24.63 11.55 -10.84
CA PHE A 17 -24.84 12.36 -9.64
C PHE A 17 -23.83 12.04 -8.52
N LEU A 18 -23.30 10.80 -8.47
CA LEU A 18 -22.29 10.37 -7.50
C LEU A 18 -20.90 10.95 -7.77
N GLN A 19 -20.58 11.28 -9.03
CA GLN A 19 -19.32 11.91 -9.43
C GLN A 19 -19.15 13.32 -8.83
N ASP A 20 -20.21 14.13 -8.84
CA ASP A 20 -20.21 15.43 -8.17
C ASP A 20 -20.31 15.29 -6.64
N GLN A 21 -21.06 14.29 -6.13
CA GLN A 21 -21.17 14.06 -4.68
C GLN A 21 -19.87 13.59 -4.02
N CYS A 22 -19.04 12.74 -4.66
CA CYS A 22 -17.74 12.36 -4.07
C CYS A 22 -16.76 13.53 -3.99
N LEU A 23 -16.92 14.55 -4.85
CA LEU A 23 -16.11 15.77 -4.82
C LEU A 23 -16.59 16.76 -3.74
N GLU A 24 -17.80 16.57 -3.19
CA GLU A 24 -18.42 17.46 -2.20
C GLU A 24 -18.73 16.80 -0.83
N ASP A 25 -18.70 15.46 -0.70
CA ASP A 25 -19.17 14.71 0.50
C ASP A 25 -18.05 14.22 1.42
N THR A 26 -17.35 15.14 2.09
CA THR A 26 -16.37 14.80 3.14
C THR A 26 -17.02 14.16 4.38
N ASP A 27 -18.29 14.48 4.65
CA ASP A 27 -19.03 14.01 5.84
C ASP A 27 -19.53 12.56 5.71
N GLY A 28 -19.89 12.12 4.50
CA GLY A 28 -20.27 10.75 4.19
C GLY A 28 -19.12 9.76 4.35
N ASN A 29 -17.90 10.18 4.00
CA ASN A 29 -16.68 9.40 4.20
C ASN A 29 -16.42 9.14 5.70
N ALA A 30 -16.56 10.16 6.56
CA ALA A 30 -16.40 10.02 8.00
C ALA A 30 -17.43 9.06 8.64
N ARG A 31 -18.71 9.11 8.20
CA ARG A 31 -19.77 8.20 8.71
C ARG A 31 -19.55 6.75 8.27
N ARG A 32 -19.13 6.51 7.03
CA ARG A 32 -18.77 5.17 6.54
C ARG A 32 -17.59 4.59 7.31
N MET A 33 -16.61 5.41 7.72
CA MET A 33 -15.47 4.97 8.55
C MET A 33 -15.86 4.58 9.98
N GLN A 34 -16.77 5.32 10.64
CA GLN A 34 -17.24 4.95 11.99
C GLN A 34 -17.99 3.60 12.01
N ALA A 35 -18.70 3.26 10.93
CA ALA A 35 -19.31 1.94 10.77
C ALA A 35 -18.28 0.82 10.56
N ARG A 36 -17.13 1.13 9.92
CA ARG A 36 -15.99 0.20 9.67
C ARG A 36 -15.24 -0.16 10.95
N PHE A 37 -15.07 0.81 11.86
CA PHE A 37 -14.40 0.63 13.15
C PHE A 37 -14.99 -0.49 14.02
N LYS A 38 -16.30 -0.73 13.94
CA LYS A 38 -16.99 -1.77 14.72
C LYS A 38 -16.61 -3.21 14.31
N ARG A 39 -15.86 -3.44 13.23
CA ARG A 39 -15.52 -4.78 12.70
C ARG A 39 -14.10 -5.29 12.98
N VAL A 40 -13.27 -4.57 13.75
CA VAL A 40 -11.89 -4.97 14.10
C VAL A 40 -11.87 -6.09 15.17
N SER A 41 -12.87 -6.96 15.25
CA SER A 41 -13.10 -7.88 16.38
C SER A 41 -12.54 -9.30 16.21
N GLY A 42 -11.72 -9.59 15.19
CA GLY A 42 -11.26 -10.96 14.94
C GLY A 42 -9.87 -11.08 14.33
N LEU A 43 -8.83 -10.71 15.09
CA LEU A 43 -7.42 -10.73 14.65
C LEU A 43 -6.85 -12.12 14.26
N GLY A 44 -7.60 -13.21 14.46
CA GLY A 44 -7.16 -14.57 14.13
C GLY A 44 -7.89 -15.27 12.97
N HIS A 45 -9.14 -14.90 12.66
CA HIS A 45 -10.00 -15.71 11.78
C HIS A 45 -11.05 -14.91 10.98
N SER A 46 -11.07 -13.57 11.05
CA SER A 46 -11.99 -12.79 10.21
C SER A 46 -11.38 -12.47 8.84
N SER A 47 -12.22 -12.28 7.83
CA SER A 47 -11.89 -11.67 6.52
C SER A 47 -11.33 -10.24 6.62
N HIS A 48 -11.31 -9.66 7.83
CA HIS A 48 -10.94 -8.27 8.10
C HIS A 48 -9.70 -8.15 9.01
N GLY A 49 -8.86 -9.19 9.06
CA GLY A 49 -7.60 -9.16 9.79
C GLY A 49 -6.53 -8.25 9.15
N PRO A 50 -5.43 -7.98 9.84
CA PRO A 50 -4.36 -7.11 9.36
C PRO A 50 -3.71 -7.65 8.09
N ARG A 51 -3.22 -6.73 7.25
CA ARG A 51 -2.59 -6.98 5.96
C ARG A 51 -1.09 -7.18 6.16
N TYR A 52 -0.72 -8.40 6.58
CA TYR A 52 0.68 -8.80 6.84
C TYR A 52 1.12 -10.04 6.04
N GLY A 53 0.34 -10.45 5.03
CA GLY A 53 0.66 -11.54 4.11
C GLY A 53 0.16 -12.93 4.53
N ARG A 54 -0.71 -13.04 5.54
CA ARG A 54 -1.35 -14.31 5.92
C ARG A 54 -2.88 -14.21 6.00
N PRO A 55 -3.63 -14.93 5.13
CA PRO A 55 -3.16 -15.75 3.99
C PRO A 55 -2.42 -14.92 2.93
N CYS A 56 -1.79 -15.56 1.94
CA CYS A 56 -0.86 -14.92 0.99
C CYS A 56 -1.45 -13.72 0.22
N TYR A 57 -2.76 -13.66 0.03
CA TYR A 57 -3.48 -12.55 -0.62
C TYR A 57 -3.85 -11.42 0.36
N ARG A 58 -3.53 -11.55 1.65
CA ARG A 58 -3.81 -10.55 2.68
C ARG A 58 -2.65 -9.57 2.82
N PHE A 59 -2.37 -8.85 1.76
CA PHE A 59 -1.38 -7.77 1.72
C PHE A 59 -2.05 -6.49 1.23
N GLY A 60 -1.32 -5.39 1.27
CA GLY A 60 -1.75 -4.12 0.73
C GLY A 60 -0.57 -3.22 0.42
N PRO A 61 -0.83 -1.95 0.11
CA PRO A 61 0.22 -0.97 -0.12
C PRO A 61 1.08 -0.81 1.15
N PRO A 62 2.40 -0.59 1.00
CA PRO A 62 3.28 -0.51 2.16
C PRO A 62 2.98 0.74 3.00
N THR A 63 3.16 0.63 4.31
CA THR A 63 2.84 1.65 5.32
C THR A 63 3.54 2.98 5.04
N VAL A 64 4.73 2.91 4.45
CA VAL A 64 5.57 4.05 4.05
C VAL A 64 4.92 4.95 3.01
N LEU A 65 3.91 4.47 2.26
CA LEU A 65 3.16 5.32 1.33
C LEU A 65 2.26 6.33 2.03
N PHE A 66 1.95 6.13 3.31
CA PHE A 66 0.94 6.92 4.02
C PHE A 66 1.52 7.77 5.15
N ASN A 67 2.81 7.64 5.45
CA ASN A 67 3.46 8.47 6.47
C ASN A 67 4.95 8.64 6.13
N ASP A 68 5.36 9.90 6.04
CA ASP A 68 6.72 10.33 5.75
C ASP A 68 7.74 9.86 6.80
N ALA A 69 7.40 9.87 8.09
CA ALA A 69 8.31 9.40 9.14
C ALA A 69 8.57 7.90 9.05
N LEU A 70 7.55 7.10 8.69
CA LEU A 70 7.71 5.66 8.43
C LEU A 70 8.52 5.41 7.14
N ALA A 71 8.31 6.23 6.10
CA ALA A 71 9.09 6.16 4.87
C ALA A 71 10.58 6.45 5.14
N LEU A 72 10.87 7.54 5.84
CA LEU A 72 12.22 7.89 6.22
C LEU A 72 12.84 6.85 7.15
N LEU A 73 12.07 6.16 8.00
CA LEU A 73 12.57 5.01 8.76
C LEU A 73 13.03 3.88 7.85
N LYS A 74 12.23 3.45 6.86
CA LYS A 74 12.66 2.41 5.90
C LYS A 74 13.95 2.82 5.20
N TYR A 75 14.01 4.05 4.68
CA TYR A 75 15.20 4.59 4.02
C TYR A 75 16.41 4.65 4.98
N ASP A 76 16.22 5.09 6.22
CA ASP A 76 17.25 5.16 7.26
C ASP A 76 17.80 3.76 7.62
N LEU A 77 16.95 2.73 7.65
CA LEU A 77 17.34 1.34 7.93
C LEU A 77 18.12 0.68 6.77
N GLU A 78 17.93 1.16 5.53
CA GLU A 78 18.71 0.76 4.35
C GLU A 78 20.04 1.50 4.24
N HIS A 79 20.15 2.68 4.87
CA HIS A 79 21.30 3.58 4.84
C HIS A 79 21.84 3.87 6.25
N LEU A 80 22.08 2.83 7.04
CA LEU A 80 22.48 2.93 8.46
C LEU A 80 23.83 3.62 8.67
N ASP A 81 24.70 3.60 7.67
CA ASP A 81 26.05 4.16 7.70
C ASP A 81 26.08 5.67 7.97
N LYS A 82 25.00 6.39 7.65
CA LYS A 82 24.87 7.83 7.98
C LYS A 82 24.76 8.12 9.48
N PHE A 83 24.38 7.13 10.29
CA PHE A 83 24.31 7.28 11.74
C PHE A 83 25.68 6.98 12.35
N THR A 84 26.16 7.89 13.20
CA THR A 84 27.39 7.70 14.00
C THR A 84 27.01 7.53 15.46
N PRO A 85 26.94 6.30 16.00
CA PRO A 85 26.57 6.06 17.39
C PRO A 85 27.62 6.60 18.36
N THR A 86 27.17 7.06 19.54
CA THR A 86 28.07 7.41 20.64
C THR A 86 28.67 6.15 21.27
N GLN A 87 29.79 6.31 22.00
CA GLN A 87 30.41 5.21 22.73
C GLN A 87 29.45 4.56 23.75
N GLU A 88 28.60 5.37 24.38
CA GLU A 88 27.56 4.90 25.30
C GLU A 88 26.54 4.00 24.58
N LYS A 89 26.01 4.45 23.42
CA LYS A 89 25.09 3.63 22.61
C LYS A 89 25.73 2.32 22.14
N LEU A 90 27.02 2.34 21.78
CA LEU A 90 27.75 1.12 21.44
C LEU A 90 27.86 0.16 22.63
N SER A 91 28.13 0.67 23.84
CA SER A 91 28.16 -0.14 25.06
C SER A 91 26.81 -0.79 25.33
N HIS A 92 25.72 -0.04 25.21
CA HIS A 92 24.37 -0.59 25.42
C HIS A 92 23.93 -1.56 24.33
N ALA A 93 24.32 -1.33 23.07
CA ALA A 93 24.08 -2.27 21.99
C ALA A 93 24.83 -3.59 22.21
N PHE A 94 26.09 -3.52 22.67
CA PHE A 94 26.85 -4.71 23.06
C PHE A 94 26.16 -5.45 24.21
N SER A 95 25.77 -4.73 25.27
CA SER A 95 25.04 -5.33 26.40
C SER A 95 23.72 -5.97 25.96
N LEU A 96 22.97 -5.32 25.07
CA LEU A 96 21.73 -5.89 24.53
C LEU A 96 21.98 -7.24 23.84
N ILE A 97 22.98 -7.30 22.95
CA ILE A 97 23.32 -8.54 22.23
C ILE A 97 23.77 -9.61 23.21
N ALA A 98 24.65 -9.28 24.16
CA ALA A 98 25.16 -10.24 25.13
C ALA A 98 24.05 -10.80 26.03
N ILE A 99 23.16 -9.94 26.52
CA ILE A 99 22.04 -10.33 27.40
C ILE A 99 20.99 -11.14 26.64
N ALA A 100 20.73 -10.84 25.36
CA ALA A 100 19.71 -11.52 24.56
C ALA A 100 20.03 -12.98 24.21
N VAL A 101 21.29 -13.42 24.39
CA VAL A 101 21.71 -14.81 24.10
C VAL A 101 21.92 -15.66 25.36
N GLU A 102 21.69 -15.10 26.54
CA GLU A 102 21.81 -15.85 27.80
C GLU A 102 20.59 -16.76 28.02
N ASP A 103 20.81 -17.87 28.70
CA ASP A 103 19.75 -18.79 29.09
C ASP A 103 19.05 -18.29 30.36
N TYR A 104 17.75 -18.00 30.27
CA TYR A 104 16.96 -17.54 31.41
C TYR A 104 16.04 -18.64 31.94
N SER A 105 15.91 -18.70 33.26
CA SER A 105 14.99 -19.62 33.94
C SER A 105 13.51 -19.19 33.85
N SER A 106 13.23 -17.94 33.46
CA SER A 106 11.89 -17.39 33.30
C SER A 106 11.88 -16.11 32.47
N GLU A 107 10.73 -15.83 31.85
CA GLU A 107 10.55 -14.63 31.01
C GLU A 107 10.67 -13.32 31.76
N ALA A 108 10.13 -13.25 32.97
CA ALA A 108 10.27 -12.08 33.84
C ALA A 108 11.74 -11.72 34.12
N THR A 109 12.62 -12.72 34.19
CA THR A 109 14.06 -12.50 34.45
C THR A 109 14.80 -12.02 33.20
N SER A 110 14.47 -12.59 32.04
CA SER A 110 14.97 -12.13 30.74
C SER A 110 14.59 -10.67 30.48
N PHE A 111 13.29 -10.36 30.58
CA PHE A 111 12.77 -9.01 30.39
C PHE A 111 13.43 -7.99 31.32
N LYS A 112 13.56 -8.31 32.62
CA LYS A 112 14.21 -7.44 33.60
C LYS A 112 15.66 -7.12 33.22
N SER A 113 16.37 -8.08 32.63
CA SER A 113 17.78 -7.93 32.22
C SER A 113 17.92 -7.10 30.94
N LEU A 114 17.02 -7.30 29.97
CA LEU A 114 16.98 -6.55 28.70
C LEU A 114 16.50 -5.11 28.85
N ARG A 115 15.72 -4.81 29.90
CA ARG A 115 15.11 -3.50 30.10
C ARG A 115 16.12 -2.35 30.18
N ALA A 116 17.24 -2.54 30.87
CA ALA A 116 18.23 -1.48 31.05
C ALA A 116 18.93 -1.08 29.73
N PRO A 117 19.52 -2.00 28.95
CA PRO A 117 20.14 -1.63 27.66
C PRO A 117 19.11 -1.12 26.65
N LEU A 118 17.89 -1.67 26.61
CA LEU A 118 16.84 -1.17 25.72
C LEU A 118 16.44 0.27 26.06
N ARG A 119 16.25 0.58 27.34
CA ARG A 119 15.95 1.94 27.80
C ARG A 119 17.07 2.91 27.46
N ALA A 120 18.33 2.49 27.52
CA ALA A 120 19.43 3.38 27.20
C ALA A 120 19.55 3.61 25.68
N LEU A 121 19.17 2.62 24.86
CA LEU A 121 19.15 2.72 23.41
C LEU A 121 17.97 3.54 22.90
N LEU A 122 16.77 3.35 23.47
CA LEU A 122 15.55 4.09 23.16
C LEU A 122 15.51 5.41 23.95
N GLU A 123 15.74 6.54 23.29
CA GLU A 123 15.74 7.87 23.93
C GLU A 123 14.35 8.33 24.36
N ALA A 124 13.31 7.68 23.84
CA ALA A 124 11.94 7.81 24.30
C ALA A 124 11.76 7.08 25.65
N TRP A 125 12.15 7.72 26.75
CA TRP A 125 11.74 7.24 28.08
C TRP A 125 11.23 8.38 28.94
N ASP A 126 9.95 8.69 28.77
CA ASP A 126 9.05 8.96 29.89
C ASP A 126 7.60 8.79 29.40
N LEU A 127 6.85 7.92 30.09
CA LEU A 127 5.38 7.89 30.29
C LEU A 127 4.81 6.45 30.32
N GLY A 128 4.41 6.03 31.53
CA GLY A 128 3.36 5.05 31.82
C GLY A 128 3.38 3.70 31.11
N LEU A 129 4.11 2.71 31.66
CA LEU A 129 3.67 1.32 31.55
C LEU A 129 2.28 1.24 32.20
N ASP A 130 1.22 1.14 31.40
CA ASP A 130 -0.09 0.77 31.93
C ASP A 130 0.05 -0.62 32.54
N LYS A 131 -0.13 -0.70 33.86
CA LYS A 131 0.09 -1.91 34.66
C LYS A 131 -1.00 -2.97 34.45
N SER A 132 -1.89 -2.78 33.47
CA SER A 132 -3.15 -3.53 33.37
C SER A 132 -3.23 -4.57 32.25
N ALA A 133 -2.16 -4.83 31.47
CA ALA A 133 -2.15 -5.96 30.55
C ALA A 133 -0.74 -6.53 30.35
N GLU A 134 -0.66 -7.82 30.09
CA GLU A 134 0.49 -8.67 29.80
C GLU A 134 1.37 -8.14 28.63
N GLN A 135 2.01 -6.98 28.76
CA GLN A 135 2.84 -6.35 27.72
C GLN A 135 4.15 -5.84 28.30
N ASP A 136 5.24 -5.98 27.53
CA ASP A 136 6.59 -5.63 27.97
C ASP A 136 6.93 -4.14 27.81
N GLY A 137 6.33 -3.46 26.83
CA GLY A 137 6.46 -2.01 26.69
C GLY A 137 5.49 -1.39 25.68
N LEU A 138 4.79 -0.34 26.09
CA LEU A 138 3.91 0.45 25.25
C LEU A 138 4.22 1.93 25.48
N TRP A 139 4.60 2.66 24.43
CA TRP A 139 4.89 4.09 24.51
C TRP A 139 3.76 4.86 23.87
N LEU A 140 3.11 5.65 24.72
CA LEU A 140 2.01 6.52 24.36
C LEU A 140 2.43 7.97 24.62
N GLU A 141 2.10 8.86 23.70
CA GLU A 141 1.86 10.25 24.08
C GLU A 141 0.37 10.50 24.00
N TRP A 142 -0.22 10.88 25.13
CA TRP A 142 -1.66 11.11 25.26
C TRP A 142 -2.50 9.88 24.89
N HIS A 143 -3.09 9.90 23.70
CA HIS A 143 -3.97 8.86 23.17
C HIS A 143 -3.30 8.03 22.07
N PHE A 144 -2.07 8.36 21.63
CA PHE A 144 -1.47 7.78 20.43
C PHE A 144 -0.23 6.96 20.76
N ALA A 145 -0.16 5.75 20.18
CA ALA A 145 1.06 4.96 20.18
C ALA A 145 1.93 5.35 18.98
N TYR A 146 3.21 5.61 19.24
CA TYR A 146 4.24 5.80 18.21
C TYR A 146 5.32 4.70 18.27
N LEU A 147 5.42 3.98 19.39
CA LEU A 147 6.29 2.81 19.56
C LEU A 147 5.63 1.76 20.44
N ILE A 148 5.59 0.51 19.97
CA ILE A 148 5.18 -0.66 20.76
C ILE A 148 6.38 -1.59 20.83
N VAL A 149 6.79 -1.99 22.04
CA VAL A 149 7.84 -3.00 22.24
C VAL A 149 7.23 -4.26 22.81
N TRP A 150 7.46 -5.37 22.14
CA TRP A 150 6.99 -6.68 22.62
C TRP A 150 8.15 -7.66 22.66
N MET A 151 8.37 -8.31 23.79
CA MET A 151 9.50 -9.23 23.93
C MET A 151 9.05 -10.60 24.35
N LYS A 152 9.88 -11.59 24.02
CA LYS A 152 9.78 -12.94 24.56
C LYS A 152 11.15 -13.55 24.76
N SER A 153 11.24 -14.42 25.75
CA SER A 153 12.49 -15.13 26.02
C SER A 153 12.89 -16.08 24.91
N GLU A 154 11.93 -16.75 24.28
CA GLU A 154 12.19 -17.71 23.21
C GLU A 154 11.12 -17.61 22.11
N PRO A 155 11.48 -17.84 20.84
CA PRO A 155 10.51 -17.88 19.76
C PRO A 155 9.56 -19.08 19.93
N GLY A 156 8.27 -18.85 19.71
CA GLY A 156 7.25 -19.91 19.69
C GLY A 156 6.69 -20.33 21.06
N LEU A 157 7.28 -19.87 22.17
CA LEU A 157 6.69 -20.06 23.50
C LEU A 157 5.60 -19.00 23.77
N GLU A 158 4.43 -19.43 24.22
CA GLU A 158 3.30 -18.57 24.63
C GLU A 158 2.71 -17.66 23.53
N GLY A 159 3.04 -17.89 22.25
CA GLY A 159 2.54 -17.11 21.10
C GLY A 159 3.59 -16.25 20.37
N ASP A 160 3.17 -15.60 19.29
CA ASP A 160 4.03 -14.83 18.39
C ASP A 160 4.09 -13.34 18.77
N THR A 161 5.30 -12.81 18.96
CA THR A 161 5.51 -11.43 19.44
C THR A 161 4.98 -10.37 18.49
N PHE A 162 5.07 -10.64 17.18
CA PHE A 162 4.57 -9.75 16.15
C PHE A 162 3.04 -9.70 16.15
N LEU A 163 2.34 -10.84 16.17
CA LEU A 163 0.88 -10.88 16.23
C LEU A 163 0.35 -10.27 17.53
N GLN A 164 1.02 -10.50 18.66
CA GLN A 164 0.64 -9.89 19.93
C GLN A 164 0.82 -8.37 19.88
N SER A 165 1.92 -7.86 19.34
CA SER A 165 2.11 -6.41 19.15
C SER A 165 1.03 -5.78 18.26
N LEU A 166 0.58 -6.49 17.22
CA LEU A 166 -0.53 -6.06 16.38
C LEU A 166 -1.88 -6.07 17.11
N GLN A 167 -2.08 -6.98 18.05
CA GLN A 167 -3.27 -6.98 18.89
C GLN A 167 -3.29 -5.77 19.82
N VAL A 168 -2.15 -5.40 20.41
CA VAL A 168 -2.01 -4.16 21.18
C VAL A 168 -2.34 -2.96 20.30
N TYR A 169 -1.71 -2.86 19.13
CA TYR A 169 -1.97 -1.78 18.18
C TYR A 169 -3.46 -1.66 17.83
N GLY A 170 -4.11 -2.78 17.49
CA GLY A 170 -5.54 -2.80 17.21
C GLY A 170 -6.40 -2.34 18.39
N ASN A 171 -5.98 -2.62 19.63
CA ASN A 171 -6.66 -2.13 20.83
C ASN A 171 -6.46 -0.62 21.03
N VAL A 172 -5.27 -0.08 20.76
CA VAL A 172 -5.01 1.37 20.80
C VAL A 172 -5.93 2.09 19.83
N VAL A 173 -5.95 1.67 18.57
CA VAL A 173 -6.84 2.25 17.54
C VAL A 173 -8.31 2.18 18.00
N LYS A 174 -8.73 1.04 18.58
CA LYS A 174 -10.09 0.84 19.11
C LYS A 174 -10.50 1.75 20.26
N GLN A 175 -9.55 2.18 21.07
CA GLN A 175 -9.81 3.04 22.22
C GLN A 175 -9.84 4.53 21.85
N THR A 176 -9.47 4.87 20.61
CA THR A 176 -9.36 6.24 20.12
C THR A 176 -10.23 6.58 18.89
N PRO A 177 -11.54 6.23 18.88
CA PRO A 177 -12.40 6.40 17.70
C PRO A 177 -12.51 7.85 17.20
N LYS A 178 -12.38 8.82 18.11
CA LYS A 178 -12.48 10.26 17.80
C LYS A 178 -11.38 10.77 16.84
N PHE A 179 -10.31 10.00 16.64
CA PHE A 179 -9.16 10.41 15.82
C PHE A 179 -9.03 9.66 14.49
N ILE A 180 -9.93 8.71 14.19
CA ILE A 180 -9.86 7.90 12.97
C ILE A 180 -9.91 8.74 11.69
N THR A 181 -10.57 9.89 11.71
CA THR A 181 -10.63 10.80 10.55
C THR A 181 -9.49 11.82 10.51
N ARG A 182 -8.55 11.74 11.46
CA ARG A 182 -7.51 12.76 11.69
C ARG A 182 -6.10 12.19 11.69
N THR A 183 -5.94 10.87 11.76
CA THR A 183 -4.66 10.18 11.69
C THR A 183 -4.84 8.77 11.20
N ASN A 184 -3.82 8.24 10.55
CA ASN A 184 -3.69 6.83 10.20
C ASN A 184 -2.95 6.02 11.28
N PHE A 185 -2.78 6.55 12.49
CA PHE A 185 -2.14 5.89 13.64
C PHE A 185 -0.78 5.23 13.31
N PRO A 186 0.18 5.99 12.75
CA PRO A 186 1.48 5.46 12.39
C PRO A 186 2.26 5.05 13.64
N VAL A 187 2.76 3.81 13.63
CA VAL A 187 3.48 3.23 14.78
C VAL A 187 4.66 2.38 14.33
N VAL A 188 5.74 2.42 15.11
CA VAL A 188 6.85 1.46 15.02
C VAL A 188 6.58 0.29 15.98
N LEU A 189 6.69 -0.94 15.49
CA LEU A 189 6.61 -2.16 16.29
C LEU A 189 8.01 -2.75 16.41
N LEU A 190 8.57 -2.73 17.62
CA LEU A 190 9.87 -3.29 17.93
C LEU A 190 9.67 -4.60 18.70
N THR A 191 9.92 -5.73 18.05
CA THR A 191 9.66 -7.04 18.67
C THR A 191 10.95 -7.81 18.87
N MET A 192 11.11 -8.48 20.01
CA MET A 192 12.22 -9.40 20.26
C MET A 192 11.70 -10.77 20.65
N ALA A 193 12.28 -11.84 20.13
CA ALA A 193 12.02 -13.20 20.56
C ALA A 193 13.33 -13.99 20.60
N GLY A 194 13.78 -14.37 21.79
CA GLY A 194 15.13 -14.91 22.00
C GLY A 194 16.18 -13.97 21.45
N ASN A 195 17.03 -14.49 20.56
CA ASN A 195 18.09 -13.73 19.93
C ASN A 195 17.65 -12.97 18.65
N THR A 196 16.37 -12.88 18.33
CA THR A 196 15.90 -12.15 17.13
C THR A 196 15.30 -10.80 17.51
N LEU A 197 15.80 -9.73 16.91
CA LEU A 197 15.23 -8.38 16.97
C LEU A 197 14.57 -8.05 15.63
N MET A 198 13.32 -7.60 15.64
CA MET A 198 12.59 -7.22 14.44
C MET A 198 11.98 -5.82 14.57
N VAL A 199 12.09 -5.03 13.51
CA VAL A 199 11.48 -3.72 13.35
C VAL A 199 10.40 -3.82 12.29
N SER A 200 9.18 -3.53 12.68
CA SER A 200 8.01 -3.46 11.79
C SER A 200 7.32 -2.11 11.95
N THR A 201 6.39 -1.79 11.05
CA THR A 201 5.57 -0.59 11.13
C THR A 201 4.12 -0.95 10.86
N ALA A 202 3.19 -0.17 11.42
CA ALA A 202 1.77 -0.33 11.14
C ALA A 202 1.06 1.02 11.02
N ILE A 203 -0.02 1.02 10.23
CA ILE A 203 -0.96 2.12 10.07
C ILE A 203 -2.39 1.57 10.00
N TYR A 204 -3.38 2.45 10.13
CA TYR A 204 -4.79 2.16 9.95
C TYR A 204 -5.42 3.17 9.01
N THR A 205 -5.95 2.70 7.88
CA THR A 205 -6.72 3.53 6.95
C THR A 205 -8.09 2.87 6.67
N ASP A 206 -8.22 2.11 5.58
CA ASP A 206 -9.34 1.21 5.30
C ASP A 206 -9.13 -0.18 5.94
N ALA A 207 -7.89 -0.56 6.17
CA ALA A 207 -7.47 -1.74 6.94
C ALA A 207 -6.24 -1.43 7.80
N VAL A 208 -5.82 -2.40 8.62
CA VAL A 208 -4.50 -2.35 9.27
C VAL A 208 -3.46 -2.85 8.29
N TYR A 209 -2.62 -1.96 7.78
CA TYR A 209 -1.45 -2.32 6.96
C TYR A 209 -0.21 -2.44 7.85
N VAL A 210 0.64 -3.43 7.53
CA VAL A 210 1.81 -3.76 8.35
C VAL A 210 2.97 -4.16 7.45
N ASP A 211 4.14 -3.55 7.68
CA ASP A 211 5.39 -3.91 7.01
C ASP A 211 6.44 -4.38 7.99
N LYS A 212 7.16 -5.44 7.64
CA LYS A 212 8.37 -5.89 8.34
C LYS A 212 9.58 -5.27 7.64
N LEU A 213 10.24 -4.32 8.30
CA LEU A 213 11.32 -3.54 7.69
C LEU A 213 12.69 -4.21 7.87
N LEU A 214 12.93 -4.79 9.05
CA LEU A 214 14.25 -5.33 9.39
C LEU A 214 14.13 -6.46 10.41
N SER A 215 14.98 -7.49 10.25
CA SER A 215 15.22 -8.54 11.25
C SER A 215 16.73 -8.70 11.47
N ILE A 216 17.16 -8.80 12.72
CA ILE A 216 18.56 -8.97 13.12
C ILE A 216 18.69 -10.12 14.11
N ASP A 217 19.62 -11.04 13.81
CA ASP A 217 20.06 -12.06 14.76
C ASP A 217 21.14 -11.49 15.70
N LEU A 218 20.75 -11.30 16.96
CA LEU A 218 21.55 -10.83 18.08
C LEU A 218 22.48 -11.95 18.56
N HIS A 219 23.62 -12.11 17.92
CA HIS A 219 24.73 -12.92 18.44
C HIS A 219 26.04 -12.29 17.98
N LEU A 220 27.07 -12.22 18.82
CA LEU A 220 28.31 -11.54 18.44
C LEU A 220 29.02 -12.28 17.28
N GLY A 221 29.34 -13.56 17.45
CA GLY A 221 30.04 -14.35 16.42
C GLY A 221 31.32 -13.68 15.90
N SER A 222 31.77 -14.07 14.70
CA SER A 222 32.97 -13.51 14.06
C SER A 222 32.83 -12.06 13.60
N HIS A 223 31.59 -11.56 13.48
CA HIS A 223 31.26 -10.20 13.02
C HIS A 223 30.67 -9.34 14.13
N GLY A 224 31.06 -9.61 15.39
CA GLY A 224 30.54 -8.91 16.57
C GLY A 224 30.63 -7.38 16.48
N PRO A 225 31.78 -6.79 16.08
CA PRO A 225 31.90 -5.35 15.94
C PRO A 225 30.87 -4.72 14.99
N ASP A 226 30.67 -5.33 13.81
CA ASP A 226 29.72 -4.85 12.80
C ASP A 226 28.28 -4.94 13.30
N LYS A 227 27.95 -5.99 14.07
CA LYS A 227 26.63 -6.14 14.66
C LYS A 227 26.32 -5.14 15.75
N VAL A 228 27.29 -4.87 16.63
CA VAL A 228 27.14 -3.83 17.67
C VAL A 228 26.89 -2.47 17.02
N LEU A 229 27.66 -2.12 15.99
CA LEU A 229 27.46 -0.90 15.20
C LEU A 229 26.09 -0.88 14.54
N ARG A 230 25.68 -1.98 13.90
CA ARG A 230 24.37 -2.09 13.22
C ARG A 230 23.22 -1.91 14.19
N VAL A 231 23.23 -2.60 15.33
CA VAL A 231 22.18 -2.47 16.37
C VAL A 231 22.11 -1.02 16.87
N ALA A 232 23.25 -0.41 17.23
CA ALA A 232 23.24 0.98 17.72
C ALA A 232 22.68 1.97 16.69
N ARG A 233 23.00 1.79 15.40
CA ARG A 233 22.49 2.62 14.29
C ARG A 233 20.99 2.41 14.05
N VAL A 234 20.50 1.18 14.17
CA VAL A 234 19.06 0.88 14.07
C VAL A 234 18.27 1.60 15.15
N PHE A 235 18.74 1.55 16.40
CA PHE A 235 18.08 2.29 17.48
C PHE A 235 18.13 3.82 17.28
N ALA A 236 19.21 4.35 16.69
CA ALA A 236 19.26 5.77 16.32
C ALA A 236 18.22 6.14 15.24
N ALA A 237 18.04 5.28 14.22
CA ALA A 237 17.01 5.45 13.20
C ALA A 237 15.59 5.38 13.80
N ILE A 238 15.34 4.41 14.70
CA ILE A 238 14.08 4.29 15.43
C ILE A 238 13.80 5.55 16.23
N ASN A 239 14.76 6.04 17.03
CA ASN A 239 14.59 7.25 17.84
C ASN A 239 14.18 8.45 16.97
N LYS A 240 14.89 8.69 15.86
CA LYS A 240 14.57 9.76 14.91
C LYS A 240 13.15 9.65 14.35
N CYS A 241 12.72 8.44 13.97
CA CYS A 241 11.35 8.19 13.50
C CYS A 241 10.33 8.47 14.60
N THR A 242 10.54 7.90 15.79
CA THR A 242 9.61 8.05 16.92
C THR A 242 9.48 9.49 17.39
N ASP A 243 10.56 10.27 17.38
CA ASP A 243 10.52 11.71 17.67
C ASP A 243 9.67 12.46 16.65
N THR A 244 9.80 12.11 15.38
CA THR A 244 9.00 12.72 14.30
C THR A 244 7.53 12.38 14.45
N LEU A 245 7.19 11.10 14.67
CA LEU A 245 5.81 10.64 14.90
C LEU A 245 5.19 11.32 16.12
N ARG A 246 5.96 11.42 17.21
CA ARG A 246 5.56 12.09 18.44
C ARG A 246 5.20 13.56 18.21
N ILE A 247 6.02 14.29 17.46
CA ILE A 247 5.75 15.69 17.08
C ILE A 247 4.52 15.80 16.17
N GLN A 248 4.33 14.89 15.23
CA GLN A 248 3.15 14.88 14.36
C GLN A 248 1.86 14.65 15.16
N GLN A 249 1.88 13.69 16.09
CA GLN A 249 0.73 13.34 16.92
C GLN A 249 0.36 14.46 17.91
N SER A 250 1.34 15.11 18.57
CA SER A 250 1.06 16.21 19.50
C SER A 250 0.39 17.42 18.83
N ARG A 251 0.66 17.64 17.54
CA ARG A 251 -0.02 18.69 16.75
C ARG A 251 -1.52 18.42 16.57
N LEU A 252 -1.95 17.16 16.50
CA LEU A 252 -3.36 16.79 16.36
C LEU A 252 -4.19 17.19 17.58
N ASP A 253 -3.60 17.21 18.77
CA ASP A 253 -4.31 17.67 19.97
C ASP A 253 -4.47 19.19 20.01
N THR A 254 -3.54 19.94 19.40
CA THR A 254 -3.56 21.42 19.38
C THR A 254 -4.41 22.03 18.27
N LEU A 255 -4.59 21.34 17.14
CA LEU A 255 -5.26 21.87 15.96
C LEU A 255 -6.70 21.36 15.87
N GLN A 256 -7.68 22.15 16.33
CA GLN A 256 -9.11 21.81 16.25
C GLN A 256 -9.65 21.71 14.80
N ASN A 257 -8.94 22.26 13.82
CA ASN A 257 -9.41 22.43 12.43
C ASN A 257 -8.45 21.83 11.38
N MET A 258 -8.06 20.56 11.50
CA MET A 258 -7.30 19.87 10.44
C MET A 258 -8.26 19.14 9.48
N GLN A 259 -7.99 19.31 8.19
CA GLN A 259 -8.74 18.71 7.08
C GLN A 259 -8.55 17.17 6.99
N PRO A 260 -9.53 16.45 6.41
CA PRO A 260 -9.69 14.99 6.47
C PRO A 260 -8.69 14.13 5.67
N ASP A 261 -7.55 14.69 5.22
CA ASP A 261 -6.70 14.07 4.19
C ASP A 261 -5.70 13.00 4.71
N VAL A 262 -5.71 12.70 6.02
CA VAL A 262 -4.69 11.84 6.67
C VAL A 262 -4.89 10.34 6.42
N MET A 263 -5.94 9.96 5.68
CA MET A 263 -6.25 8.58 5.30
C MET A 263 -5.74 8.21 3.90
N TYR A 264 -5.26 9.20 3.15
CA TYR A 264 -4.72 9.01 1.81
C TYR A 264 -3.20 8.93 1.81
N PRO A 265 -2.59 8.47 0.70
CA PRO A 265 -1.14 8.43 0.61
C PRO A 265 -0.48 9.80 0.83
N SER A 266 0.66 9.79 1.50
CA SER A 266 1.59 10.91 1.64
C SER A 266 2.97 10.41 1.21
N PRO A 267 3.18 10.20 -0.10
CA PRO A 267 4.38 9.53 -0.59
C PRO A 267 5.62 10.38 -0.36
N THR A 268 6.73 9.73 -0.03
CA THR A 268 8.06 10.35 0.05
C THR A 268 8.90 9.89 -1.14
N ALA A 269 9.57 10.82 -1.81
CA ALA A 269 10.41 10.53 -2.97
C ALA A 269 11.55 9.56 -2.63
N ASP A 270 12.01 8.81 -3.63
CA ASP A 270 13.21 7.96 -3.53
C ASP A 270 14.20 8.33 -4.65
N PRO A 271 15.33 9.00 -4.33
CA PRO A 271 15.78 9.38 -3.00
C PRO A 271 14.93 10.52 -2.37
N PRO A 272 14.96 10.71 -1.02
CA PRO A 272 14.12 11.69 -0.31
C PRO A 272 14.24 13.14 -0.79
N GLU A 273 15.38 13.49 -1.38
CA GLU A 273 15.66 14.83 -1.90
C GLU A 273 15.05 15.09 -3.28
N ALA A 274 14.56 14.06 -3.97
CA ALA A 274 13.97 14.20 -5.30
C ALA A 274 12.59 14.90 -5.22
N GLU A 275 12.28 15.65 -6.28
CA GLU A 275 10.97 16.30 -6.39
C GLU A 275 9.94 15.33 -6.97
N ILE A 276 8.76 15.30 -6.33
CA ILE A 276 7.59 14.59 -6.82
C ILE A 276 6.39 15.56 -6.89
N PRO A 277 5.40 15.33 -7.78
CA PRO A 277 4.22 16.17 -7.87
C PRO A 277 3.49 16.30 -6.53
N ARG A 278 3.05 17.53 -6.22
CA ARG A 278 2.14 17.79 -5.09
C ARG A 278 0.71 17.47 -5.50
N LEU A 279 0.10 16.59 -4.74
CA LEU A 279 -1.22 16.01 -5.02
C LEU A 279 -2.10 16.15 -3.78
N GLU A 280 -3.34 16.54 -4.00
CA GLU A 280 -4.41 16.49 -2.99
C GLU A 280 -5.30 15.29 -3.33
N PHE A 281 -5.30 14.26 -2.49
CA PHE A 281 -6.02 13.03 -2.80
C PHE A 281 -7.52 13.18 -2.54
N ILE A 282 -8.34 12.68 -3.46
CA ILE A 282 -9.80 12.83 -3.43
C ILE A 282 -10.43 11.56 -2.90
N CYS A 283 -10.17 10.43 -3.56
CA CYS A 283 -10.75 9.12 -3.23
C CYS A 283 -9.92 7.96 -3.79
N LYS A 284 -10.11 6.78 -3.20
CA LYS A 284 -9.60 5.51 -3.75
C LYS A 284 -10.54 5.04 -4.87
N LEU A 285 -9.96 4.54 -5.96
CA LEU A 285 -10.70 3.95 -7.06
C LEU A 285 -10.84 2.43 -6.87
N ASP A 286 -11.98 1.90 -7.29
CA ASP A 286 -12.18 0.46 -7.44
C ASP A 286 -11.30 -0.06 -8.58
N ARG A 287 -10.51 -1.11 -8.32
CA ARG A 287 -9.60 -1.68 -9.32
C ARG A 287 -10.32 -2.23 -10.55
N ARG A 288 -11.52 -2.78 -10.38
CA ARG A 288 -12.27 -3.39 -11.47
C ARG A 288 -12.95 -2.31 -12.31
N SER A 289 -13.72 -1.42 -11.69
CA SER A 289 -14.48 -0.43 -12.47
C SER A 289 -13.71 0.83 -12.83
N GLY A 290 -12.64 1.17 -12.08
CA GLY A 290 -11.97 2.47 -12.21
C GLY A 290 -12.82 3.65 -11.72
N THR A 291 -13.90 3.37 -10.97
CA THR A 291 -14.80 4.40 -10.40
C THR A 291 -14.53 4.59 -8.91
N PRO A 292 -14.96 5.71 -8.31
CA PRO A 292 -14.82 5.94 -6.86
C PRO A 292 -15.35 4.76 -6.05
N LEU A 293 -14.55 4.29 -5.09
CA LEU A 293 -14.83 3.08 -4.32
C LEU A 293 -16.10 3.26 -3.45
N ALA A 294 -17.20 2.61 -3.86
CA ALA A 294 -18.46 2.64 -3.12
C ALA A 294 -18.44 1.76 -1.86
N THR A 295 -17.81 0.59 -1.95
CA THR A 295 -17.70 -0.42 -0.88
C THR A 295 -16.28 -0.95 -0.78
N VAL A 296 -15.81 -1.24 0.43
CA VAL A 296 -14.48 -1.84 0.62
C VAL A 296 -14.61 -3.36 0.46
N ASP A 297 -13.87 -3.93 -0.49
CA ASP A 297 -13.68 -5.36 -0.62
C ASP A 297 -12.18 -5.72 -0.50
N GLU A 298 -11.88 -7.01 -0.31
CA GLU A 298 -10.50 -7.48 -0.13
C GLU A 298 -9.60 -7.22 -1.35
N ALA A 299 -10.20 -7.16 -2.55
CA ALA A 299 -9.46 -6.89 -3.77
C ALA A 299 -8.94 -5.44 -3.78
N ASN A 300 -9.75 -4.48 -3.36
CA ASN A 300 -9.36 -3.08 -3.35
C ASN A 300 -8.35 -2.73 -2.26
N GLU A 301 -8.23 -3.53 -1.20
CA GLU A 301 -7.18 -3.34 -0.17
C GLU A 301 -5.78 -3.74 -0.66
N GLN A 302 -5.67 -4.54 -1.73
CA GLN A 302 -4.38 -4.93 -2.32
C GLN A 302 -3.77 -3.87 -3.22
N HIS A 303 -4.54 -2.85 -3.60
CA HIS A 303 -4.15 -1.87 -4.62
C HIS A 303 -4.22 -0.44 -4.12
N ALA A 304 -3.41 0.40 -4.75
CA ALA A 304 -3.25 1.81 -4.44
C ALA A 304 -3.50 2.63 -5.71
N ILE A 305 -4.77 2.78 -6.07
CA ILE A 305 -5.23 3.59 -7.19
C ILE A 305 -6.17 4.66 -6.62
N TYR A 306 -5.90 5.93 -6.95
CA TYR A 306 -6.60 7.06 -6.36
C TYR A 306 -6.90 8.13 -7.42
N LEU A 307 -7.92 8.94 -7.17
CA LEU A 307 -8.05 10.26 -7.79
C LEU A 307 -7.36 11.29 -6.92
N ALA A 308 -6.71 12.25 -7.57
CA ALA A 308 -6.11 13.40 -6.89
C ALA A 308 -6.28 14.67 -7.73
N ARG A 309 -6.19 15.84 -7.09
CA ARG A 309 -6.00 17.12 -7.78
C ARG A 309 -4.52 17.45 -7.83
N ARG A 310 -4.02 17.79 -9.01
CA ARG A 310 -2.67 18.32 -9.17
C ARG A 310 -2.65 19.80 -8.81
N GLN A 311 -1.78 20.21 -7.88
CA GLN A 311 -1.57 21.63 -7.62
C GLN A 311 -0.80 22.25 -8.79
N THR A 312 -1.38 23.25 -9.46
CA THR A 312 -0.66 24.07 -10.44
C THR A 312 -0.07 25.28 -9.71
N ASN A 313 1.17 25.66 -10.05
CA ASN A 313 1.88 26.77 -9.40
C ASN A 313 1.29 28.17 -9.70
N THR A 314 0.15 28.24 -10.39
CA THR A 314 -0.57 29.48 -10.69
C THR A 314 -1.45 29.87 -9.52
N THR A 315 -0.94 30.78 -8.68
CA THR A 315 -1.68 31.44 -7.60
C THR A 315 -3.02 32.00 -8.10
N GLY A 316 -4.12 31.35 -7.71
CA GLY A 316 -5.47 31.89 -7.91
C GLY A 316 -6.50 30.92 -8.48
N ASP A 317 -6.08 29.76 -9.00
CA ASP A 317 -7.03 28.78 -9.55
C ASP A 317 -7.08 27.52 -8.69
N THR A 318 -8.14 27.36 -7.91
CA THR A 318 -8.40 26.15 -7.10
C THR A 318 -8.88 24.97 -7.95
N SER A 319 -9.04 25.12 -9.27
CA SER A 319 -9.39 24.02 -10.17
C SER A 319 -8.15 23.30 -10.69
N GLY A 320 -7.42 22.62 -9.80
CA GLY A 320 -6.40 21.67 -10.23
C GLY A 320 -7.01 20.55 -11.07
N ASP A 321 -6.31 20.11 -12.13
CA ASP A 321 -6.74 18.99 -12.97
C ASP A 321 -6.89 17.73 -12.12
N VAL A 322 -8.01 17.02 -12.28
CA VAL A 322 -8.24 15.72 -11.65
C VAL A 322 -7.44 14.67 -12.41
N VAL A 323 -6.59 13.94 -11.70
CA VAL A 323 -5.67 12.93 -12.24
C VAL A 323 -5.87 11.60 -11.54
N LEU A 324 -5.51 10.51 -12.21
CA LEU A 324 -5.41 9.19 -11.62
C LEU A 324 -3.97 8.95 -11.15
N VAL A 325 -3.83 8.50 -9.91
CA VAL A 325 -2.55 8.19 -9.27
C VAL A 325 -2.51 6.69 -8.95
N LYS A 326 -1.55 5.98 -9.52
CA LYS A 326 -1.30 4.56 -9.25
C LYS A 326 0.03 4.39 -8.53
N PHE A 327 0.03 3.61 -7.45
CA PHE A 327 1.25 3.11 -6.84
C PHE A 327 1.48 1.65 -7.21
N THR A 328 2.65 1.34 -7.74
CA THR A 328 2.98 -0.03 -8.18
C THR A 328 4.48 -0.31 -8.11
N PRO A 329 4.93 -1.53 -7.78
CA PRO A 329 6.35 -1.89 -7.73
C PRO A 329 7.05 -1.82 -9.10
N TRP A 330 6.32 -2.05 -10.19
CA TRP A 330 6.87 -2.06 -11.55
C TRP A 330 6.00 -1.26 -12.49
N TYR A 331 6.62 -0.43 -13.32
CA TYR A 331 5.92 0.34 -14.34
C TYR A 331 6.79 0.58 -15.56
N ASN A 332 6.24 0.37 -16.75
CA ASN A 332 6.93 0.66 -18.00
C ASN A 332 6.51 2.03 -18.56
N GLU A 333 7.22 3.08 -18.14
CA GLU A 333 6.98 4.45 -18.59
C GLU A 333 7.13 4.61 -20.10
N GLU A 334 8.15 3.99 -20.70
CA GLU A 334 8.45 4.09 -22.13
C GLU A 334 7.30 3.55 -23.00
N ALA A 335 6.77 2.39 -22.64
CA ALA A 335 5.62 1.79 -23.31
C ALA A 335 4.35 2.63 -23.18
N HIS A 336 4.10 3.19 -21.99
CA HIS A 336 2.95 4.06 -21.76
C HIS A 336 3.07 5.33 -22.62
N ARG A 337 4.20 6.03 -22.58
CA ARG A 337 4.42 7.24 -23.40
C ARG A 337 4.29 6.94 -24.89
N LEU A 338 4.85 5.83 -25.37
CA LEU A 338 4.74 5.42 -26.77
C LEU A 338 3.29 5.35 -27.26
N LEU A 339 2.37 4.82 -26.44
CA LEU A 339 0.96 4.73 -26.80
C LEU A 339 0.18 6.02 -26.53
N ALA A 340 0.54 6.77 -25.49
CA ALA A 340 -0.08 8.04 -25.14
C ALA A 340 0.22 9.13 -26.18
N ASP A 341 1.46 9.14 -26.71
CA ASP A 341 1.94 10.15 -27.68
C ASP A 341 1.55 9.84 -29.13
N HIS A 342 0.90 8.69 -29.39
CA HIS A 342 0.38 8.35 -30.72
C HIS A 342 -0.83 9.24 -31.09
N ASP A 343 -1.06 9.47 -32.38
CA ASP A 343 -2.23 10.20 -32.89
C ASP A 343 -3.14 9.29 -33.76
N PRO A 344 -4.38 8.99 -33.33
CA PRO A 344 -4.99 9.37 -32.05
C PRO A 344 -4.39 8.58 -30.85
N PRO A 345 -4.46 9.10 -29.61
CA PRO A 345 -3.90 8.43 -28.44
C PRO A 345 -4.47 7.03 -28.20
N LEU A 346 -3.58 6.09 -27.86
CA LEU A 346 -3.91 4.69 -27.58
C LEU A 346 -3.74 4.33 -26.09
N ALA A 347 -3.33 5.27 -25.27
CA ALA A 347 -3.29 5.21 -23.82
C ALA A 347 -3.67 6.58 -23.24
N PRO A 348 -4.07 6.68 -21.96
CA PRO A 348 -4.23 7.96 -21.28
C PRO A 348 -2.93 8.77 -21.28
N ALA A 349 -3.01 10.10 -21.18
CA ALA A 349 -1.79 10.91 -21.08
C ALA A 349 -1.02 10.60 -19.77
N LEU A 350 0.30 10.40 -19.87
CA LEU A 350 1.17 10.18 -18.71
C LEU A 350 1.83 11.50 -18.26
N PHE A 351 1.43 12.01 -17.10
CA PHE A 351 1.97 13.25 -16.55
C PHE A 351 3.31 13.04 -15.83
N SER A 352 3.42 12.02 -14.99
CA SER A 352 4.70 11.69 -14.34
C SER A 352 4.78 10.22 -13.92
N CYS A 353 6.01 9.74 -13.78
CA CYS A 353 6.35 8.43 -13.23
C CYS A 353 7.55 8.63 -12.31
N ASN A 354 7.33 8.63 -10.99
CA ASN A 354 8.37 8.95 -10.01
C ASN A 354 8.63 7.77 -9.08
N ARG A 355 9.88 7.58 -8.65
CA ARG A 355 10.22 6.63 -7.58
C ARG A 355 9.87 7.22 -6.22
N VAL A 356 9.26 6.40 -5.37
CA VAL A 356 8.90 6.74 -4.00
C VAL A 356 9.34 5.62 -3.06
N ILE A 357 9.65 5.96 -1.82
CA ILE A 357 10.10 5.00 -0.80
C ILE A 357 9.03 3.92 -0.62
N GLY A 358 9.47 2.69 -0.43
CA GLY A 358 8.60 1.51 -0.47
C GLY A 358 8.84 0.62 -1.69
N ASP A 359 9.87 0.92 -2.48
CA ASP A 359 10.19 0.26 -3.73
C ASP A 359 9.12 0.45 -4.83
N MET A 360 8.35 1.54 -4.73
CA MET A 360 7.19 1.81 -5.58
C MET A 360 7.46 2.91 -6.61
N TYR A 361 6.72 2.85 -7.70
CA TYR A 361 6.46 3.98 -8.59
C TYR A 361 5.18 4.68 -8.15
N MET A 362 5.19 6.01 -8.17
CA MET A 362 4.01 6.86 -8.21
C MET A 362 3.79 7.31 -9.66
N VAL A 363 2.73 6.80 -10.27
CA VAL A 363 2.38 7.06 -11.66
C VAL A 363 1.16 7.99 -11.69
N VAL A 364 1.34 9.19 -12.24
CA VAL A 364 0.29 10.21 -12.36
C VAL A 364 -0.12 10.30 -13.81
N MET A 365 -1.37 9.99 -14.12
CA MET A 365 -1.89 9.93 -15.49
C MET A 365 -3.29 10.55 -15.61
N GLU A 366 -3.72 10.78 -16.83
CA GLU A 366 -5.05 11.26 -17.16
C GLU A 366 -6.13 10.30 -16.64
N TYR A 367 -7.15 10.85 -15.99
CA TYR A 367 -8.34 10.10 -15.63
C TYR A 367 -9.36 10.16 -16.77
N LYS A 368 -9.65 9.00 -17.39
CA LYS A 368 -10.66 8.88 -18.45
C LYS A 368 -12.06 8.70 -17.87
N SER A 369 -12.70 9.79 -17.46
CA SER A 369 -14.08 9.76 -16.93
C SER A 369 -15.13 9.41 -18.00
N ASP A 370 -14.78 9.51 -19.29
CA ASP A 370 -15.62 9.19 -20.44
C ASP A 370 -15.41 7.76 -20.97
N ALA A 371 -14.68 6.91 -20.25
CA ALA A 371 -14.38 5.55 -20.66
C ALA A 371 -14.57 4.54 -19.51
N SER A 372 -14.86 3.30 -19.87
CA SER A 372 -15.01 2.21 -18.91
C SER A 372 -14.18 0.99 -19.30
N PRO A 373 -13.69 0.21 -18.33
CA PRO A 373 -13.06 -1.08 -18.60
C PRO A 373 -13.97 -2.01 -19.39
N LEU A 374 -13.40 -2.69 -20.37
CA LEU A 374 -14.14 -3.43 -21.38
C LEU A 374 -14.95 -4.60 -20.79
N HIS A 375 -14.48 -5.22 -19.71
CA HIS A 375 -15.23 -6.29 -19.03
C HIS A 375 -16.59 -5.85 -18.48
N LEU A 376 -16.77 -4.56 -18.15
CA LEU A 376 -18.06 -4.05 -17.67
C LEU A 376 -19.13 -4.12 -18.77
N PHE A 377 -18.76 -4.07 -20.05
CA PHE A 377 -19.71 -4.17 -21.16
C PHE A 377 -20.25 -5.60 -21.36
N PHE A 378 -19.67 -6.60 -20.71
CA PHE A 378 -20.18 -7.99 -20.71
C PHE A 378 -21.01 -8.32 -19.47
N SER A 379 -21.12 -7.38 -18.52
CA SER A 379 -21.95 -7.58 -17.33
C SER A 379 -23.44 -7.45 -17.69
N PRO A 380 -24.31 -8.35 -17.20
CA PRO A 380 -25.74 -8.30 -17.48
C PRO A 380 -26.46 -7.10 -16.83
N PHE A 381 -25.75 -6.36 -15.97
CA PHE A 381 -26.28 -5.21 -15.23
C PHE A 381 -25.94 -3.86 -15.87
N THR A 382 -25.16 -3.85 -16.96
CA THR A 382 -24.70 -2.61 -17.62
C THR A 382 -25.64 -2.28 -18.77
N PRO A 383 -26.10 -1.02 -18.91
CA PRO A 383 -26.95 -0.64 -20.03
C PRO A 383 -26.23 -0.90 -21.36
N PRO A 384 -26.95 -1.32 -22.42
CA PRO A 384 -26.35 -1.62 -23.70
C PRO A 384 -25.72 -0.37 -24.30
N CYS A 385 -24.39 -0.28 -24.21
CA CYS A 385 -23.61 0.67 -25.00
C CYS A 385 -23.18 -0.05 -26.28
N PRO A 386 -23.33 0.57 -27.47
CA PRO A 386 -22.92 -0.05 -28.72
C PRO A 386 -21.40 -0.22 -28.76
N LEU A 387 -20.93 -1.42 -28.43
CA LEU A 387 -19.53 -1.79 -28.51
C LEU A 387 -19.15 -1.99 -29.98
N LYS A 388 -18.31 -1.10 -30.53
CA LYS A 388 -17.79 -1.24 -31.89
C LYS A 388 -16.59 -2.19 -31.90
N VAL A 389 -16.86 -3.49 -31.96
CA VAL A 389 -15.86 -4.57 -31.94
C VAL A 389 -14.73 -4.33 -32.95
N GLU A 390 -15.02 -3.84 -34.16
CA GLU A 390 -14.00 -3.54 -35.16
C GLU A 390 -13.07 -2.38 -34.75
N VAL A 391 -13.60 -1.36 -34.06
CA VAL A 391 -12.82 -0.24 -33.54
C VAL A 391 -11.87 -0.74 -32.47
N VAL A 392 -12.37 -1.54 -31.52
CA VAL A 392 -11.54 -2.19 -30.49
C VAL A 392 -10.42 -2.99 -31.13
N ARG A 393 -10.75 -3.92 -32.04
CA ARG A 393 -9.76 -4.77 -32.71
C ARG A 393 -8.70 -3.96 -33.44
N LYS A 394 -9.10 -2.93 -34.18
CA LYS A 394 -8.18 -2.08 -34.93
C LYS A 394 -7.23 -1.30 -34.01
N SER A 395 -7.76 -0.71 -32.94
CA SER A 395 -6.97 0.05 -31.97
C SER A 395 -6.00 -0.85 -31.19
N LEU A 396 -6.44 -2.01 -30.72
CA LEU A 396 -5.58 -2.97 -30.03
C LEU A 396 -4.45 -3.48 -30.94
N LYS A 397 -4.79 -3.85 -32.18
CA LYS A 397 -3.77 -4.27 -33.17
C LYS A 397 -2.73 -3.18 -33.40
N LYS A 398 -3.18 -1.93 -33.54
CA LYS A 398 -2.27 -0.78 -33.73
C LYS A 398 -1.38 -0.56 -32.52
N ALA A 399 -1.92 -0.63 -31.30
CA ALA A 399 -1.15 -0.50 -30.06
C ALA A 399 -0.06 -1.58 -29.95
N LEU A 400 -0.42 -2.84 -30.22
CA LEU A 400 0.54 -3.94 -30.21
C LEU A 400 1.60 -3.80 -31.30
N GLU A 401 1.24 -3.38 -32.52
CA GLU A 401 2.19 -3.12 -33.60
C GLU A 401 3.26 -2.08 -33.18
N LEU A 402 2.86 -1.02 -32.48
CA LEU A 402 3.78 0.00 -31.98
C LEU A 402 4.72 -0.57 -30.90
N LEU A 403 4.18 -1.25 -29.90
CA LEU A 403 4.96 -1.87 -28.82
C LEU A 403 5.94 -2.92 -29.40
N HIS A 404 5.44 -3.82 -30.25
CA HIS A 404 6.24 -4.87 -30.86
C HIS A 404 7.34 -4.31 -31.76
N GLY A 405 7.06 -3.17 -32.43
CA GLY A 405 8.04 -2.42 -33.21
C GLY A 405 9.22 -1.93 -32.38
N GLN A 406 9.02 -1.63 -31.09
CA GLN A 406 10.07 -1.28 -30.13
C GLN A 406 10.65 -2.51 -29.40
N GLY A 407 10.25 -3.72 -29.77
CA GLY A 407 10.68 -4.95 -29.08
C GLY A 407 10.06 -5.11 -27.68
N LEU A 408 8.93 -4.46 -27.43
CA LEU A 408 8.16 -4.57 -26.20
C LEU A 408 6.99 -5.53 -26.38
N VAL A 409 6.68 -6.29 -25.35
CA VAL A 409 5.53 -7.20 -25.23
C VAL A 409 4.65 -6.63 -24.14
N PHE A 410 3.39 -6.34 -24.44
CA PHE A 410 2.46 -5.74 -23.47
C PHE A 410 2.24 -6.67 -22.29
N GLY A 411 2.06 -7.95 -22.57
CA GLY A 411 2.17 -9.00 -21.58
C GLY A 411 0.96 -9.17 -20.70
N ASP A 412 0.02 -8.23 -20.63
CA ASP A 412 -1.23 -8.35 -19.85
C ASP A 412 -2.48 -7.84 -20.59
N LEU A 413 -2.66 -8.29 -21.84
CA LEU A 413 -3.79 -7.89 -22.66
C LEU A 413 -5.07 -8.62 -22.23
N GLN A 414 -5.86 -7.99 -21.37
CA GLN A 414 -7.12 -8.54 -20.85
C GLN A 414 -8.22 -7.46 -20.75
N PRO A 415 -9.52 -7.83 -20.77
CA PRO A 415 -10.62 -6.87 -20.73
C PRO A 415 -10.59 -5.82 -19.60
N PRO A 416 -10.08 -6.09 -18.39
CA PRO A 416 -9.89 -5.04 -17.37
C PRO A 416 -8.87 -3.95 -17.75
N ASN A 417 -7.90 -4.27 -18.62
CA ASN A 417 -6.81 -3.37 -19.01
C ASN A 417 -7.08 -2.63 -20.32
N ILE A 418 -8.32 -2.68 -20.81
CA ILE A 418 -8.77 -2.02 -22.03
C ILE A 418 -9.93 -1.11 -21.67
N LEU A 419 -9.75 0.20 -21.82
CA LEU A 419 -10.81 1.18 -21.66
C LEU A 419 -11.48 1.45 -23.00
N HIS A 420 -12.81 1.47 -23.01
CA HIS A 420 -13.62 1.84 -24.17
C HIS A 420 -14.41 3.11 -23.86
N SER A 421 -14.29 4.13 -24.71
CA SER A 421 -15.00 5.39 -24.56
C SER A 421 -16.51 5.21 -24.77
N HIS A 422 -17.32 5.91 -23.99
CA HIS A 422 -18.78 5.90 -24.11
C HIS A 422 -19.28 6.46 -25.44
N GLU A 423 -18.49 7.31 -26.10
CA GLU A 423 -18.79 7.84 -27.44
C GLU A 423 -18.49 6.83 -28.56
N GLY A 424 -17.81 5.72 -28.24
CA GLY A 424 -17.69 4.53 -29.09
C GLY A 424 -16.56 4.53 -30.12
N ASP A 425 -15.73 5.57 -30.18
CA ASP A 425 -14.69 5.71 -31.20
C ASP A 425 -13.24 5.65 -30.68
N ARG A 426 -13.06 5.54 -29.35
CA ARG A 426 -11.73 5.54 -28.72
C ARG A 426 -11.53 4.38 -27.78
N VAL A 427 -10.34 3.80 -27.83
CA VAL A 427 -9.91 2.66 -27.02
C VAL A 427 -8.53 2.96 -26.48
N PHE A 428 -8.35 2.73 -25.18
CA PHE A 428 -7.10 3.01 -24.48
C PHE A 428 -6.60 1.76 -23.77
N LEU A 429 -5.32 1.41 -23.94
CA LEU A 429 -4.64 0.43 -23.10
C LEU A 429 -4.23 1.10 -21.78
N VAL A 430 -4.39 0.36 -20.69
CA VAL A 430 -3.96 0.77 -19.33
C VAL A 430 -3.24 -0.40 -18.63
N ASP A 431 -2.66 -0.14 -17.46
CA ASP A 431 -1.90 -1.13 -16.67
C ASP A 431 -0.61 -1.63 -17.36
N PHE A 432 0.37 -0.74 -17.47
CA PHE A 432 1.69 -1.00 -18.07
C PHE A 432 2.69 -1.68 -17.12
N ASP A 433 2.23 -2.29 -16.04
CA ASP A 433 3.08 -2.87 -14.99
C ASP A 433 3.86 -4.10 -15.47
N TRP A 434 3.35 -4.77 -16.51
CA TRP A 434 3.83 -6.07 -17.00
C TRP A 434 4.58 -5.99 -18.32
N VAL A 435 4.69 -4.79 -18.92
CA VAL A 435 5.34 -4.65 -20.22
C VAL A 435 6.83 -4.94 -20.11
N GLY A 436 7.31 -5.87 -20.92
CA GLY A 436 8.70 -6.32 -20.93
C GLY A 436 9.29 -6.44 -22.33
N LYS A 437 10.59 -6.66 -22.40
CA LYS A 437 11.35 -6.85 -23.64
C LYS A 437 11.19 -8.27 -24.19
N ASP A 438 10.83 -8.35 -25.46
CA ASP A 438 10.67 -9.59 -26.24
C ASP A 438 11.93 -10.46 -26.16
N GLY A 439 11.73 -11.74 -25.80
CA GLY A 439 12.80 -12.74 -25.67
C GLY A 439 13.76 -12.53 -24.49
N LYS A 440 13.54 -11.53 -23.63
CA LYS A 440 14.46 -11.16 -22.54
C LYS A 440 13.78 -11.15 -21.17
N ASP A 441 12.72 -10.36 -21.04
CA ASP A 441 12.00 -10.23 -19.76
C ASP A 441 11.06 -11.43 -19.56
N ARG A 442 10.62 -11.62 -18.32
CA ARG A 442 9.85 -12.80 -17.91
C ARG A 442 8.59 -12.38 -17.17
N TYR A 443 7.54 -13.18 -17.31
CA TYR A 443 6.36 -13.03 -16.48
C TYR A 443 6.68 -13.20 -15.00
N SER A 444 5.92 -12.49 -14.16
CA SER A 444 6.10 -12.54 -12.72
C SER A 444 6.08 -13.98 -12.19
N PRO A 445 6.99 -14.35 -11.27
CA PRO A 445 6.94 -15.65 -10.60
C PRO A 445 5.67 -15.81 -9.75
N CYS A 446 5.01 -14.70 -9.40
CA CYS A 446 3.77 -14.66 -8.64
C CYS A 446 2.52 -14.56 -9.54
N LEU A 447 2.64 -14.78 -10.86
CA LEU A 447 1.50 -14.74 -11.78
C LEU A 447 0.35 -15.65 -11.32
N SER A 448 -0.85 -15.08 -11.28
CA SER A 448 -2.09 -15.82 -11.05
C SER A 448 -2.49 -16.57 -12.32
N LEU A 449 -2.41 -17.90 -12.26
CA LEU A 449 -2.77 -18.76 -13.38
C LEU A 449 -4.30 -18.85 -13.59
N GLU A 450 -5.10 -18.39 -12.61
CA GLU A 450 -6.56 -18.25 -12.79
C GLU A 450 -6.91 -17.10 -13.75
N MET A 451 -6.09 -16.06 -13.78
CA MET A 451 -6.29 -14.87 -14.62
C MET A 451 -5.60 -15.01 -15.99
N ARG A 452 -4.53 -15.80 -16.08
CA ARG A 452 -3.77 -16.04 -17.32
C ARG A 452 -3.39 -17.50 -17.44
N THR A 453 -4.17 -18.25 -18.22
CA THR A 453 -3.97 -19.69 -18.46
C THR A 453 -3.10 -19.96 -19.69
N ASP A 454 -2.86 -18.94 -20.51
CA ASP A 454 -2.17 -18.98 -21.79
C ASP A 454 -0.63 -18.90 -21.66
N VAL A 455 -0.13 -18.47 -20.50
CA VAL A 455 1.29 -18.30 -20.15
C VAL A 455 1.61 -18.90 -18.77
N SER A 456 2.89 -19.19 -18.53
CA SER A 456 3.37 -19.76 -17.27
C SER A 456 4.19 -18.77 -16.44
N ARG A 457 4.22 -18.99 -15.12
CA ARG A 457 5.10 -18.25 -14.20
C ARG A 457 6.55 -18.32 -14.68
N TRP A 458 7.24 -17.18 -14.66
CA TRP A 458 8.65 -17.06 -15.06
C TRP A 458 8.97 -17.44 -16.52
N GLN A 459 7.96 -17.61 -17.37
CA GLN A 459 8.14 -17.82 -18.80
C GLN A 459 8.69 -16.55 -19.45
N ILE A 460 9.56 -16.71 -20.46
CA ILE A 460 10.08 -15.61 -21.28
C ILE A 460 8.93 -14.95 -22.01
N MET A 461 8.86 -13.63 -21.99
CA MET A 461 7.85 -12.87 -22.71
C MET A 461 8.16 -12.87 -24.21
N GLU A 462 7.18 -13.23 -25.02
CA GLU A 462 7.27 -13.25 -26.48
C GLU A 462 6.09 -12.49 -27.07
N LYS A 463 6.31 -11.76 -28.16
CA LYS A 463 5.24 -11.05 -28.89
C LYS A 463 4.05 -11.95 -29.25
N ALA A 464 4.32 -13.23 -29.50
CA ALA A 464 3.30 -14.23 -29.79
C ALA A 464 2.26 -14.36 -28.66
N HIS A 465 2.61 -14.06 -27.42
CA HIS A 465 1.66 -14.06 -26.31
C HIS A 465 0.60 -12.97 -26.46
N ASP A 466 0.99 -11.74 -26.81
CA ASP A 466 0.03 -10.66 -27.05
C ASP A 466 -0.88 -10.97 -28.24
N ILE A 467 -0.32 -11.56 -29.32
CA ILE A 467 -1.11 -11.98 -30.49
C ILE A 467 -2.10 -13.07 -30.10
N LYS A 468 -1.67 -14.05 -29.30
CA LYS A 468 -2.55 -15.11 -28.82
C LYS A 468 -3.66 -14.56 -27.91
N SER A 469 -3.37 -13.60 -27.02
CA SER A 469 -4.41 -12.92 -26.24
C SER A 469 -5.37 -12.13 -27.15
N LEU A 470 -4.84 -11.45 -28.18
CA LEU A 470 -5.66 -10.73 -29.16
C LEU A 470 -6.50 -11.67 -30.03
N GLU A 471 -6.05 -12.88 -30.37
CA GLU A 471 -6.77 -13.79 -31.27
C GLU A 471 -7.67 -14.77 -30.50
N GLY A 472 -7.17 -15.32 -29.40
CA GLY A 472 -7.81 -16.36 -28.60
C GLY A 472 -8.83 -15.81 -27.60
N ASP A 473 -8.59 -14.63 -27.02
CA ASP A 473 -9.54 -14.08 -26.05
C ASP A 473 -10.69 -13.34 -26.73
N MET A 474 -10.57 -12.80 -27.95
CA MET A 474 -11.68 -12.06 -28.61
C MET A 474 -12.97 -12.87 -28.84
N GLU A 475 -13.02 -14.18 -28.53
CA GLU A 475 -14.28 -14.89 -28.28
C GLU A 475 -15.19 -14.13 -27.30
N TRP A 476 -14.65 -13.37 -26.33
CA TRP A 476 -15.45 -12.54 -25.43
C TRP A 476 -16.10 -11.33 -26.13
N LEU A 477 -15.49 -10.76 -27.18
CA LEU A 477 -16.13 -9.73 -28.02
C LEU A 477 -17.25 -10.33 -28.88
N GLU A 478 -17.10 -11.58 -29.32
CA GLU A 478 -18.10 -12.24 -30.16
C GLU A 478 -19.33 -12.73 -29.38
N LYS A 479 -19.15 -13.01 -28.08
CA LYS A 479 -20.22 -13.33 -27.11
C LYS A 479 -20.93 -12.10 -26.56
N ALA A 480 -20.43 -10.89 -26.85
CA ALA A 480 -21.09 -9.64 -26.48
C ALA A 480 -22.46 -9.54 -27.18
N PRO A 481 -23.52 -9.08 -26.50
CA PRO A 481 -24.80 -8.86 -27.15
C PRO A 481 -24.62 -7.86 -28.29
N ARG A 482 -24.73 -8.38 -29.52
CA ARG A 482 -24.76 -7.56 -30.73
C ARG A 482 -26.11 -6.83 -30.71
N VAL A 483 -26.07 -5.51 -30.67
CA VAL A 483 -27.28 -4.69 -30.88
C VAL A 483 -27.65 -4.73 -32.35
#